data_AF-A0A1I3I4H4-F1
#
_entry.id   AF-A0A1I3I4H4-F1
#
_cell.length_a   1.000
_cell.length_b   1.000
_cell.length_c   1.000
_cell.angle_alpha   90.00
_cell.angle_beta   90.00
_cell.angle_gamma   90.00
#
_symmetry.space_group_name_H-M   'P 1'
#
loop_
_entity.id
_entity.type
_entity.pdbx_description
1 polymer ?
#
loop_
_entity_poly.entity_id
_entity_poly.type
_entity_poly.pdbx_seq_one_letter_code
_entity_poly.pdbx_strand_id
1 'polypeptide(L)'
;MTEAQWKYFVDFKEDLKRKIAEWTAAAPQLTELQKEAAKLANNPEYSFETPVVYNRALDEVTPEDEIKLIVIGDNPGKDEQLSKNNRYLVGQAGKIAEGYFRRNPELGVDFRKNVIILNKTPVHSAKTAQLKTIAKLGGSEIADLIQKSQIWMAEKTAALHAALGTELWLVGYSELKDKGIFCAYRDTLKASCTKEAWERVYVFQHFSMNRFSIDLGDYIKAAKKENAPLESNIHELGVLHRNEIF
;
A
#
# COMPACT_ATOMS: atom_id res chain seq x y z
N MET A 1 7.03 -19.07 -8.29
CA MET A 1 5.92 -18.65 -9.20
C MET A 1 5.89 -19.52 -10.46
N THR A 2 4.78 -19.57 -11.20
CA THR A 2 4.76 -20.15 -12.57
C THR A 2 5.47 -19.22 -13.56
N GLU A 3 5.87 -19.72 -14.74
CA GLU A 3 6.49 -18.89 -15.78
C GLU A 3 5.61 -17.70 -16.20
N ALA A 4 4.30 -17.92 -16.34
CA ALA A 4 3.34 -16.88 -16.70
C ALA A 4 3.21 -15.82 -15.61
N GLN A 5 3.12 -16.23 -14.34
CA GLN A 5 3.10 -15.33 -13.19
C GLN A 5 4.39 -14.51 -13.09
N TRP A 6 5.54 -15.16 -13.27
CA TRP A 6 6.83 -14.49 -13.24
C TRP A 6 6.95 -13.45 -14.34
N LYS A 7 6.57 -13.80 -15.58
CA LYS A 7 6.55 -12.85 -16.69
C LYS A 7 5.67 -11.64 -16.37
N TYR A 8 4.48 -11.88 -15.85
CA TYR A 8 3.55 -10.81 -15.49
C TYR A 8 4.14 -9.87 -14.42
N PHE A 9 4.77 -10.45 -13.39
CA PHE A 9 5.43 -9.68 -12.33
C PHE A 9 6.58 -8.82 -12.88
N VAL A 10 7.42 -9.38 -13.76
CA VAL A 10 8.52 -8.64 -14.40
C VAL A 10 7.98 -7.49 -15.24
N ASP A 11 6.96 -7.73 -16.07
CA ASP A 11 6.35 -6.70 -16.90
C ASP A 11 5.75 -5.58 -16.03
N PHE A 12 5.03 -5.92 -14.95
CA PHE A 12 4.53 -4.96 -13.96
C PHE A 12 5.65 -4.12 -13.33
N LYS A 13 6.74 -4.77 -12.92
CA LYS A 13 7.87 -4.13 -12.24
C LYS A 13 8.53 -3.09 -13.15
N GLU A 14 8.81 -3.46 -14.40
CA GLU A 14 9.43 -2.57 -15.37
C GLU A 14 8.49 -1.43 -15.79
N ASP A 15 7.19 -1.71 -15.93
CA ASP A 15 6.15 -0.69 -16.12
C ASP A 15 6.15 0.35 -14.98
N LEU A 16 6.19 -0.12 -13.73
CA LEU A 16 6.20 0.74 -12.55
C LEU A 16 7.45 1.61 -12.51
N LYS A 17 8.64 1.05 -12.77
CA LYS A 17 9.88 1.84 -12.84
C LYS A 17 9.78 2.99 -13.85
N ARG A 18 9.26 2.72 -15.05
CA ARG A 18 9.06 3.76 -16.07
C ARG A 18 8.08 4.84 -15.61
N LYS A 19 6.98 4.45 -14.95
CA LYS A 19 6.00 5.41 -14.43
C LYS A 19 6.52 6.26 -13.29
N ILE A 20 7.32 5.69 -12.39
CA ILE A 20 7.98 6.48 -11.33
C ILE A 20 8.91 7.54 -11.94
N ALA A 21 9.69 7.18 -12.97
CA ALA A 21 10.54 8.12 -13.67
C ALA A 21 9.73 9.22 -14.39
N GLU A 22 8.65 8.85 -15.08
CA GLU A 22 7.71 9.77 -15.73
C GLU A 22 7.11 10.77 -14.75
N TRP A 23 6.55 10.31 -13.63
CA TRP A 23 5.95 11.19 -12.61
C TRP A 23 6.98 12.07 -11.91
N THR A 24 8.20 11.57 -11.71
CA THR A 24 9.29 12.36 -11.15
C THR A 24 9.68 13.50 -12.09
N ALA A 25 9.84 13.21 -13.39
CA ALA A 25 10.19 14.21 -14.40
C ALA A 25 9.07 15.25 -14.62
N ALA A 26 7.81 14.82 -14.52
CA ALA A 26 6.64 15.67 -14.70
C ALA A 26 6.38 16.64 -13.52
N ALA A 27 7.03 16.48 -12.38
CA ALA A 27 6.80 17.30 -11.20
C ALA A 27 8.10 17.74 -10.50
N PRO A 28 8.96 18.54 -11.17
CA PRO A 28 10.23 19.00 -10.60
C PRO A 28 10.08 19.81 -9.30
N GLN A 29 8.91 20.42 -9.07
CA GLN A 29 8.56 21.19 -7.86
C GLN A 29 8.13 20.32 -6.67
N LEU A 30 7.88 19.02 -6.86
CA LEU A 30 7.20 18.18 -5.86
C LEU A 30 7.95 18.08 -4.53
N THR A 31 9.28 18.03 -4.56
CA THR A 31 10.11 17.98 -3.35
C THR A 31 9.91 19.23 -2.47
N GLU A 32 9.84 20.42 -3.07
CA GLU A 32 9.64 21.65 -2.32
C GLU A 32 8.21 21.73 -1.75
N LEU A 33 7.21 21.28 -2.50
CA LEU A 33 5.82 21.20 -2.02
C LEU A 33 5.69 20.22 -0.84
N GLN A 34 6.41 19.09 -0.88
CA GLN A 34 6.45 18.12 0.22
C GLN A 34 7.11 18.70 1.47
N LYS A 35 8.20 19.47 1.31
CA LYS A 35 8.85 20.21 2.41
C LYS A 35 7.90 21.23 3.03
N GLU A 36 7.23 22.02 2.19
CA GLU A 36 6.28 23.03 2.64
C GLU A 36 5.10 22.41 3.39
N ALA A 37 4.50 21.35 2.84
CA ALA A 37 3.41 20.64 3.49
C ALA A 37 3.82 20.01 4.85
N ALA A 38 5.06 19.50 4.95
CA ALA A 38 5.60 19.01 6.21
C ALA A 38 5.82 20.13 7.23
N LYS A 39 6.35 21.28 6.80
CA LYS A 39 6.53 22.47 7.63
C LYS A 39 5.20 23.00 8.17
N LEU A 40 4.19 23.14 7.31
CA LEU A 40 2.85 23.58 7.70
C LEU A 40 2.19 22.64 8.73
N ALA A 41 2.56 21.36 8.72
CA ALA A 41 2.07 20.36 9.65
C ALA A 41 2.91 20.24 10.93
N ASN A 42 3.90 21.12 11.14
CA ASN A 42 4.85 21.10 12.26
C ASN A 42 5.56 19.75 12.42
N ASN A 43 5.88 19.09 11.31
CA ASN A 43 6.72 17.90 11.36
C ASN A 43 8.16 18.28 11.71
N PRO A 44 8.87 17.47 12.52
CA PRO A 44 10.31 17.63 12.72
C PRO A 44 11.05 17.58 11.37
N GLU A 45 12.15 18.31 11.26
CA GLU A 45 13.00 18.27 10.08
C GLU A 45 13.50 16.85 9.79
N TYR A 46 13.52 16.50 8.50
CA TYR A 46 14.05 15.25 7.97
C TYR A 46 14.47 15.46 6.51
N SER A 47 15.26 14.54 5.95
CA SER A 47 15.71 14.65 4.56
C SER A 47 14.59 14.36 3.56
N PHE A 48 14.62 15.04 2.42
CA PHE A 48 13.78 14.78 1.26
C PHE A 48 14.69 14.45 0.09
N GLU A 49 14.67 13.20 -0.34
CA GLU A 49 15.60 12.62 -1.32
C GLU A 49 14.85 12.05 -2.52
N THR A 50 13.72 11.35 -2.31
CA THR A 50 12.94 10.73 -3.38
C THR A 50 11.46 11.16 -3.32
N PRO A 51 10.99 12.10 -4.15
CA PRO A 51 9.63 12.63 -4.05
C PRO A 51 8.55 11.66 -4.55
N VAL A 52 8.90 10.80 -5.52
CA VAL A 52 8.07 9.69 -6.02
C VAL A 52 8.87 8.42 -5.86
N VAL A 53 8.46 7.55 -4.94
CA VAL A 53 9.31 6.45 -4.44
C VAL A 53 8.97 5.18 -5.19
N TYR A 54 9.98 4.47 -5.69
CA TYR A 54 9.84 3.11 -6.20
C TYR A 54 10.04 2.10 -5.06
N ASN A 55 9.59 0.85 -5.19
CA ASN A 55 9.90 -0.18 -4.20
C ASN A 55 11.02 -1.10 -4.69
N ARG A 56 12.27 -0.84 -4.29
CA ARG A 56 13.43 -1.67 -4.64
C ARG A 56 13.34 -3.12 -4.16
N ALA A 57 12.49 -3.42 -3.18
CA ALA A 57 12.22 -4.81 -2.80
C ALA A 57 11.67 -5.65 -3.98
N LEU A 58 11.01 -5.02 -4.96
CA LEU A 58 10.53 -5.72 -6.15
C LEU A 58 11.69 -6.23 -7.02
N ASP A 59 12.87 -5.61 -6.94
CA ASP A 59 14.06 -6.07 -7.67
C ASP A 59 14.73 -7.27 -7.00
N GLU A 60 14.41 -7.54 -5.73
CA GLU A 60 14.94 -8.67 -4.96
C GLU A 60 14.15 -9.97 -5.22
N VAL A 61 12.93 -9.87 -5.77
CA VAL A 61 12.07 -11.03 -6.04
C VAL A 61 12.63 -11.84 -7.21
N THR A 62 12.60 -13.16 -7.07
CA THR A 62 13.07 -14.17 -8.02
C THR A 62 11.93 -15.11 -8.44
N PRO A 63 12.07 -15.86 -9.57
CA PRO A 63 11.09 -16.86 -9.98
C PRO A 63 10.83 -17.95 -8.92
N GLU A 64 11.86 -18.28 -8.14
CA GLU A 64 11.84 -19.32 -7.10
C GLU A 64 11.08 -18.88 -5.85
N ASP A 65 10.86 -17.57 -5.67
CA ASP A 65 10.12 -17.05 -4.53
C ASP A 65 8.65 -17.49 -4.56
N GLU A 66 8.14 -17.75 -3.36
CA GLU A 66 6.74 -18.03 -3.09
C GLU A 66 6.06 -16.75 -2.61
N ILE A 67 5.33 -16.08 -3.49
CA ILE A 67 4.53 -14.91 -3.12
C ILE A 67 3.14 -15.38 -2.70
N LYS A 68 2.75 -15.04 -1.47
CA LYS A 68 1.47 -15.43 -0.84
C LYS A 68 0.48 -14.28 -0.76
N LEU A 69 0.99 -13.05 -0.69
CA LEU A 69 0.20 -11.89 -0.33
C LEU A 69 0.70 -10.62 -1.04
N ILE A 70 -0.23 -9.77 -1.45
CA ILE A 70 0.03 -8.37 -1.79
C ILE A 70 -0.49 -7.48 -0.66
N VAL A 71 0.35 -6.58 -0.13
CA VAL A 71 -0.04 -5.58 0.87
C VAL A 71 0.01 -4.19 0.26
N ILE A 72 -1.08 -3.44 0.38
CA ILE A 72 -1.20 -2.08 -0.13
C ILE A 72 -1.20 -1.09 1.03
N GLY A 73 -0.10 -0.36 1.22
CA GLY A 73 -0.01 0.78 2.13
C GLY A 73 -0.63 2.06 1.55
N ASP A 74 -0.61 3.15 2.30
CA ASP A 74 -1.13 4.45 1.84
C ASP A 74 -0.21 5.08 0.81
N ASN A 75 0.94 5.54 1.28
CA ASN A 75 1.96 6.21 0.49
C ASN A 75 3.32 6.14 1.21
N PRO A 76 4.45 6.38 0.51
CA PRO A 76 5.77 6.32 1.11
C PRO A 76 5.95 7.37 2.22
N GLY A 77 6.38 6.94 3.40
CA GLY A 77 6.71 7.80 4.53
C GLY A 77 8.15 8.30 4.52
N LYS A 78 8.58 8.87 5.65
CA LYS A 78 9.90 9.50 5.82
C LYS A 78 11.07 8.55 5.59
N ASP A 79 10.94 7.30 6.04
CA ASP A 79 12.00 6.30 5.93
C ASP A 79 12.00 5.65 4.54
N GLU A 80 10.83 5.46 3.95
CA GLU A 80 10.63 4.82 2.65
C GLU A 80 11.31 5.60 1.51
N GLN A 81 11.26 6.94 1.56
CA GLN A 81 11.79 7.82 0.52
C GLN A 81 13.33 7.98 0.54
N LEU A 82 14.00 7.58 1.62
CA LEU A 82 15.45 7.71 1.73
C LEU A 82 16.12 6.89 0.62
N SER A 83 17.12 7.46 -0.06
CA SER A 83 17.80 6.82 -1.20
C SER A 83 18.42 5.47 -0.83
N LYS A 84 18.89 5.34 0.42
CA LYS A 84 19.43 4.10 0.98
C LYS A 84 18.38 3.01 1.18
N ASN A 85 17.12 3.39 1.32
CA ASN A 85 16.00 2.47 1.53
C ASN A 85 15.25 2.27 0.21
N ASN A 86 14.57 3.32 -0.29
CA ASN A 86 13.75 3.30 -1.51
C ASN A 86 12.89 2.03 -1.58
N ARG A 87 12.21 1.76 -0.46
CA ARG A 87 11.53 0.50 -0.14
C ARG A 87 10.30 0.81 0.68
N TYR A 88 9.20 0.15 0.41
CA TYR A 88 7.92 0.41 1.09
C TYR A 88 7.82 -0.33 2.42
N LEU A 89 7.08 0.27 3.36
CA LEU A 89 6.86 -0.24 4.72
C LEU A 89 8.19 -0.65 5.39
N VAL A 90 9.13 0.27 5.48
CA VAL A 90 10.40 0.10 6.22
C VAL A 90 10.47 0.96 7.48
N GLY A 91 9.61 1.98 7.57
CA GLY A 91 9.38 2.75 8.79
C GLY A 91 8.59 1.97 9.83
N GLN A 92 8.07 2.70 10.82
CA GLN A 92 7.43 2.11 11.99
C GLN A 92 6.25 1.18 11.67
N ALA A 93 5.40 1.55 10.71
CA ALA A 93 4.25 0.73 10.31
C ALA A 93 4.71 -0.64 9.75
N GLY A 94 5.78 -0.63 8.94
CA GLY A 94 6.36 -1.85 8.40
C GLY A 94 7.01 -2.75 9.45
N LYS A 95 7.70 -2.16 10.43
CA LYS A 95 8.26 -2.93 11.57
C LYS A 95 7.16 -3.59 12.40
N ILE A 96 6.02 -2.91 12.59
CA ILE A 96 4.86 -3.47 13.28
C ILE A 96 4.25 -4.61 12.48
N ALA A 97 4.03 -4.42 11.17
CA ALA A 97 3.50 -5.45 10.27
C ALA A 97 4.38 -6.69 10.27
N GLU A 98 5.68 -6.53 10.03
CA GLU A 98 6.66 -7.62 10.06
C GLU A 98 6.67 -8.34 11.41
N GLY A 99 6.65 -7.58 12.51
CA GLY A 99 6.56 -8.14 13.85
C GLY A 99 5.27 -8.92 14.09
N TYR A 100 4.14 -8.51 13.50
CA TYR A 100 2.88 -9.23 13.58
C TYR A 100 2.99 -10.59 12.91
N PHE A 101 3.40 -10.66 11.64
CA PHE A 101 3.55 -11.94 10.93
C PHE A 101 4.57 -12.86 11.63
N ARG A 102 5.68 -12.31 12.12
CA ARG A 102 6.68 -13.10 12.87
C ARG A 102 6.15 -13.74 14.15
N ARG A 103 5.20 -13.08 14.83
CA ARG A 103 4.58 -13.59 16.06
C ARG A 103 3.43 -14.56 15.80
N ASN A 104 2.93 -14.64 14.57
CA ASN A 104 1.84 -15.53 14.18
C ASN A 104 2.31 -16.46 13.04
N PRO A 105 3.28 -17.36 13.32
CA PRO A 105 3.86 -18.23 12.30
C PRO A 105 2.85 -19.21 11.67
N GLU A 106 1.70 -19.44 12.30
CA GLU A 106 0.58 -20.21 11.76
C GLU A 106 0.02 -19.62 10.45
N LEU A 107 0.25 -18.33 10.18
CA LEU A 107 -0.10 -17.70 8.90
C LEU A 107 0.83 -18.14 7.77
N GLY A 108 1.99 -18.74 8.07
CA GLY A 108 2.91 -19.25 7.06
C GLY A 108 3.49 -18.19 6.12
N VAL A 109 3.50 -16.92 6.52
CA VAL A 109 3.96 -15.77 5.73
C VAL A 109 5.17 -15.10 6.40
N ASP A 110 6.32 -15.12 5.74
CA ASP A 110 7.42 -14.20 6.01
C ASP A 110 7.14 -12.87 5.31
N PHE A 111 6.88 -11.82 6.08
CA PHE A 111 6.48 -10.51 5.57
C PHE A 111 7.49 -9.86 4.61
N ARG A 112 8.77 -10.24 4.65
CA ARG A 112 9.80 -9.66 3.78
C ARG A 112 10.10 -10.51 2.55
N LYS A 113 9.71 -11.78 2.55
CA LYS A 113 9.95 -12.71 1.44
C LYS A 113 8.69 -13.08 0.67
N ASN A 114 7.59 -13.34 1.36
CA ASN A 114 6.36 -13.85 0.77
C ASN A 114 5.36 -12.75 0.38
N VAL A 115 5.71 -11.47 0.60
CA VAL A 115 4.79 -10.34 0.43
C VAL A 115 5.32 -9.33 -0.58
N ILE A 116 4.52 -9.06 -1.61
CA ILE A 116 4.72 -7.89 -2.47
C ILE A 116 4.07 -6.69 -1.80
N ILE A 117 4.85 -5.65 -1.53
CA ILE A 117 4.37 -4.42 -0.89
C ILE A 117 4.25 -3.31 -1.93
N LEU A 118 3.05 -2.74 -2.06
CA LEU A 118 2.75 -1.59 -2.91
C LEU A 118 2.09 -0.48 -2.06
N ASN A 119 1.88 0.68 -2.65
CA ASN A 119 1.15 1.79 -2.03
C ASN A 119 0.02 2.26 -2.96
N LYS A 120 -1.00 2.91 -2.39
CA LYS A 120 -2.09 3.53 -3.18
C LYS A 120 -1.57 4.64 -4.08
N THR A 121 -0.52 5.34 -3.67
CA THR A 121 0.26 6.24 -4.51
C THR A 121 1.75 6.12 -4.17
N PRO A 122 2.66 6.25 -5.15
CA PRO A 122 4.10 6.33 -4.88
C PRO A 122 4.56 7.72 -4.43
N VAL A 123 3.66 8.72 -4.36
CA VAL A 123 4.02 10.08 -3.95
C VAL A 123 4.31 10.14 -2.45
N HIS A 124 5.51 10.57 -2.10
CA HIS A 124 5.94 10.67 -0.72
C HIS A 124 5.18 11.77 0.04
N SER A 125 4.91 11.52 1.33
CA SER A 125 4.62 12.56 2.31
C SER A 125 5.02 12.09 3.72
N ALA A 126 5.16 13.01 4.68
CA ALA A 126 5.48 12.64 6.06
C ALA A 126 4.32 11.93 6.75
N LYS A 127 3.09 12.31 6.39
CA LYS A 127 1.80 11.71 6.82
C LYS A 127 0.83 11.74 5.64
N THR A 128 -0.02 10.72 5.50
CA THR A 128 -1.02 10.61 4.42
C THR A 128 -1.85 11.89 4.23
N ALA A 129 -2.30 12.51 5.33
CA ALA A 129 -3.12 13.72 5.30
C ALA A 129 -2.46 14.91 4.55
N GLN A 130 -1.13 14.94 4.45
CA GLN A 130 -0.39 16.00 3.75
C GLN A 130 -0.50 15.91 2.23
N LEU A 131 -0.90 14.76 1.66
CA LEU A 131 -1.12 14.65 0.22
C LEU A 131 -2.17 15.65 -0.28
N LYS A 132 -3.22 15.91 0.52
CA LYS A 132 -4.22 16.95 0.22
C LYS A 132 -3.59 18.36 0.19
N THR A 133 -2.69 18.65 1.12
CA THR A 133 -1.97 19.93 1.16
C THR A 133 -1.02 20.07 -0.03
N ILE A 134 -0.27 19.01 -0.37
CA ILE A 134 0.64 18.98 -1.53
C ILE A 134 -0.15 19.22 -2.82
N ALA A 135 -1.27 18.52 -3.02
CA ALA A 135 -2.16 18.73 -4.15
C ALA A 135 -2.68 20.17 -4.23
N LYS A 136 -3.06 20.76 -3.09
CA LYS A 136 -3.54 22.15 -3.04
C LYS A 136 -2.45 23.17 -3.40
N LEU A 137 -1.26 23.02 -2.83
CA LEU A 137 -0.14 23.94 -3.07
C LEU A 137 0.39 23.83 -4.50
N GLY A 138 0.42 22.62 -5.06
CA GLY A 138 0.90 22.36 -6.41
C GLY A 138 -0.10 22.61 -7.54
N GLY A 139 -1.32 23.05 -7.22
CA GLY A 139 -2.37 23.31 -8.22
C GLY A 139 -2.87 22.05 -8.95
N SER A 140 -3.57 22.27 -10.08
CA SER A 140 -4.19 21.19 -10.84
C SER A 140 -3.19 20.16 -11.37
N GLU A 141 -1.98 20.59 -11.74
CA GLU A 141 -0.93 19.69 -12.25
C GLU A 141 -0.54 18.61 -11.23
N ILE A 142 -0.24 19.01 -10.00
CA ILE A 142 0.16 18.08 -8.94
C ILE A 142 -1.03 17.28 -8.41
N ALA A 143 -2.20 17.91 -8.32
CA ALA A 143 -3.43 17.20 -7.96
C ALA A 143 -3.73 16.08 -8.96
N ASP A 144 -3.64 16.38 -10.27
CA ASP A 144 -3.84 15.41 -11.35
C ASP A 144 -2.78 14.31 -11.31
N LEU A 145 -1.51 14.63 -11.04
CA LEU A 145 -0.45 13.62 -10.92
C LEU A 145 -0.74 12.65 -9.78
N ILE A 146 -1.08 13.17 -8.59
CA ILE A 146 -1.43 12.33 -7.43
C ILE A 146 -2.62 11.44 -7.78
N GLN A 147 -3.69 11.99 -8.38
CA GLN A 147 -4.86 11.21 -8.76
C GLN A 147 -4.55 10.15 -9.83
N LYS A 148 -3.85 10.52 -10.91
CA LYS A 148 -3.45 9.59 -11.99
C LYS A 148 -2.54 8.49 -11.48
N SER A 149 -1.64 8.80 -10.55
CA SER A 149 -0.79 7.78 -9.91
C SER A 149 -1.63 6.76 -9.14
N GLN A 150 -2.69 7.19 -8.46
CA GLN A 150 -3.60 6.27 -7.76
C GLN A 150 -4.36 5.36 -8.70
N ILE A 151 -4.93 5.92 -9.78
CA ILE A 151 -5.67 5.15 -10.78
C ILE A 151 -4.75 4.08 -11.38
N TRP A 152 -3.56 4.50 -11.83
CA TRP A 152 -2.59 3.58 -12.41
C TRP A 152 -2.16 2.47 -11.43
N MET A 153 -1.86 2.85 -10.18
CA MET A 153 -1.48 1.88 -9.15
C MET A 153 -2.62 0.89 -8.87
N ALA A 154 -3.88 1.34 -8.83
CA ALA A 154 -5.03 0.48 -8.59
C ALA A 154 -5.27 -0.51 -9.74
N GLU A 155 -5.24 -0.05 -10.99
CA GLU A 155 -5.39 -0.88 -12.19
C GLU A 155 -4.33 -1.97 -12.24
N LYS A 156 -3.06 -1.57 -12.09
CA LYS A 156 -1.92 -2.49 -12.20
C LYS A 156 -1.84 -3.43 -11.01
N THR A 157 -2.24 -2.97 -9.82
CA THR A 157 -2.37 -3.84 -8.64
C THR A 157 -3.45 -4.89 -8.84
N ALA A 158 -4.65 -4.51 -9.31
CA ALA A 158 -5.74 -5.46 -9.58
C ALA A 158 -5.30 -6.54 -10.57
N ALA A 159 -4.62 -6.12 -11.63
CA ALA A 159 -4.18 -7.02 -12.68
C ALA A 159 -3.02 -7.94 -12.20
N LEU A 160 -2.07 -7.42 -11.41
CA LEU A 160 -1.03 -8.23 -10.76
C LEU A 160 -1.63 -9.25 -9.79
N HIS A 161 -2.56 -8.81 -8.94
CA HIS A 161 -3.28 -9.66 -7.99
C HIS A 161 -4.01 -10.81 -8.68
N ALA A 162 -4.73 -10.51 -9.76
CA ALA A 162 -5.40 -11.52 -10.57
C ALA A 162 -4.40 -12.51 -11.19
N ALA A 163 -3.30 -12.01 -11.75
CA ALA A 163 -2.28 -12.85 -12.38
C ALA A 163 -1.56 -13.78 -11.38
N LEU A 164 -1.21 -13.27 -10.20
CA LEU A 164 -0.54 -14.04 -9.16
C LEU A 164 -1.49 -14.99 -8.42
N GLY A 165 -2.79 -14.69 -8.39
CA GLY A 165 -3.78 -15.53 -7.70
C GLY A 165 -3.67 -15.49 -6.17
N THR A 166 -2.94 -14.51 -5.62
CA THR A 166 -2.69 -14.36 -4.18
C THR A 166 -3.87 -13.71 -3.46
N GLU A 167 -3.72 -13.47 -2.16
CA GLU A 167 -4.55 -12.51 -1.43
C GLU A 167 -4.07 -11.07 -1.65
N LEU A 168 -4.97 -10.11 -1.43
CA LEU A 168 -4.64 -8.69 -1.38
C LEU A 168 -5.18 -8.07 -0.10
N TRP A 169 -4.28 -7.49 0.70
CA TRP A 169 -4.63 -6.75 1.91
C TRP A 169 -4.50 -5.25 1.65
N LEU A 170 -5.64 -4.56 1.58
CA LEU A 170 -5.74 -3.12 1.43
C LEU A 170 -5.77 -2.46 2.81
N VAL A 171 -4.64 -1.88 3.22
CA VAL A 171 -4.39 -1.41 4.59
C VAL A 171 -4.54 0.11 4.65
N GLY A 172 -5.24 0.63 5.66
CA GLY A 172 -5.47 2.08 5.83
C GLY A 172 -6.78 2.55 5.19
N TYR A 173 -7.92 2.03 5.68
CA TYR A 173 -9.21 2.33 5.06
C TYR A 173 -9.78 3.72 5.33
N SER A 174 -9.25 4.47 6.29
CA SER A 174 -9.83 5.77 6.69
C SER A 174 -9.85 6.78 5.54
N GLU A 175 -8.82 6.75 4.70
CA GLU A 175 -8.68 7.64 3.53
C GLU A 175 -9.29 7.04 2.26
N LEU A 176 -9.88 5.83 2.33
CA LEU A 176 -10.69 5.23 1.25
C LEU A 176 -12.16 5.67 1.30
N LYS A 177 -12.64 6.15 2.46
CA LYS A 177 -14.02 6.64 2.63
C LYS A 177 -14.26 7.88 1.76
N ASP A 178 -15.53 8.25 1.60
CA ASP A 178 -15.93 9.41 0.80
C ASP A 178 -15.17 10.67 1.20
N LYS A 179 -14.70 11.44 0.21
CA LYS A 179 -13.84 12.62 0.37
C LYS A 179 -12.44 12.33 0.95
N GLY A 180 -12.10 11.06 1.15
CA GLY A 180 -10.73 10.61 1.42
C GLY A 180 -9.81 10.85 0.23
N ILE A 181 -8.50 10.98 0.46
CA ILE A 181 -7.55 11.23 -0.63
C ILE A 181 -7.44 10.04 -1.60
N PHE A 182 -7.87 8.84 -1.18
CA PHE A 182 -7.74 7.60 -1.94
C PHE A 182 -9.04 7.07 -2.55
N CYS A 183 -10.06 7.91 -2.72
CA CYS A 183 -11.30 7.51 -3.40
C CYS A 183 -11.02 7.03 -4.83
N ALA A 184 -10.14 7.71 -5.58
CA ALA A 184 -9.77 7.31 -6.94
C ALA A 184 -9.12 5.92 -6.96
N TYR A 185 -8.23 5.62 -6.01
CA TYR A 185 -7.66 4.28 -5.86
C TYR A 185 -8.75 3.23 -5.55
N ARG A 186 -9.62 3.51 -4.56
CA ARG A 186 -10.73 2.63 -4.16
C ARG A 186 -11.58 2.26 -5.37
N ASP A 187 -12.17 3.26 -6.03
CA ASP A 187 -13.15 3.05 -7.09
C ASP A 187 -12.51 2.31 -8.27
N THR A 188 -11.28 2.66 -8.61
CA THR A 188 -10.52 2.02 -9.69
C THR A 188 -10.17 0.57 -9.37
N LEU A 189 -9.73 0.27 -8.14
CA LEU A 189 -9.41 -1.10 -7.72
C LEU A 189 -10.64 -2.00 -7.84
N LYS A 190 -11.80 -1.51 -7.35
CA LYS A 190 -13.06 -2.26 -7.42
C LYS A 190 -13.49 -2.53 -8.87
N ALA A 191 -13.38 -1.52 -9.73
CA ALA A 191 -13.75 -1.64 -11.13
C ALA A 191 -12.80 -2.54 -11.93
N SER A 192 -11.52 -2.61 -11.54
CA SER A 192 -10.48 -3.35 -12.27
C SER A 192 -10.36 -4.81 -11.86
N CYS A 193 -10.80 -5.18 -10.65
CA CYS A 193 -10.75 -6.57 -10.20
C CYS A 193 -11.81 -7.43 -10.90
N THR A 194 -11.41 -8.63 -11.35
CA THR A 194 -12.37 -9.68 -11.70
C THR A 194 -13.12 -10.14 -10.46
N LYS A 195 -14.24 -10.85 -10.64
CA LYS A 195 -15.04 -11.36 -9.52
C LYS A 195 -14.20 -12.28 -8.62
N GLU A 196 -13.45 -13.19 -9.22
CA GLU A 196 -12.62 -14.17 -8.51
C GLU A 196 -11.47 -13.48 -7.77
N ALA A 197 -10.86 -12.46 -8.37
CA ALA A 197 -9.81 -11.68 -7.71
C ALA A 197 -10.38 -10.87 -6.55
N TRP A 198 -11.57 -10.27 -6.73
CA TRP A 198 -12.25 -9.46 -5.73
C TRP A 198 -12.56 -10.25 -4.45
N GLU A 199 -12.93 -11.53 -4.57
CA GLU A 199 -13.24 -12.39 -3.42
C GLU A 199 -12.06 -12.50 -2.43
N ARG A 200 -10.81 -12.42 -2.93
CA ARG A 200 -9.56 -12.45 -2.15
C ARG A 200 -9.00 -11.07 -1.79
N VAL A 201 -9.81 -10.02 -1.90
CA VAL A 201 -9.46 -8.67 -1.41
C VAL A 201 -9.98 -8.53 0.02
N TYR A 202 -9.11 -8.13 0.94
CA TYR A 202 -9.41 -7.90 2.35
C TYR A 202 -8.99 -6.48 2.73
N VAL A 203 -9.80 -5.79 3.54
CA VAL A 203 -9.59 -4.39 3.88
C VAL A 203 -9.33 -4.24 5.38
N PHE A 204 -8.33 -3.46 5.76
CA PHE A 204 -7.90 -3.38 7.16
C PHE A 204 -7.53 -1.98 7.63
N GLN A 205 -7.57 -1.80 8.95
CA GLN A 205 -6.94 -0.67 9.62
C GLN A 205 -5.43 -0.61 9.36
N HIS A 206 -4.85 0.59 9.46
CA HIS A 206 -3.42 0.80 9.25
C HIS A 206 -2.56 0.05 10.29
N PHE A 207 -1.34 -0.40 9.94
CA PHE A 207 -0.46 -1.10 10.89
C PHE A 207 0.10 -0.20 12.00
N SER A 208 0.30 1.10 11.71
CA SER A 208 0.82 2.05 12.70
C SER A 208 -0.04 2.11 13.96
N MET A 209 0.61 2.37 15.10
CA MET A 209 -0.04 2.41 16.42
C MET A 209 -0.79 1.12 16.78
N ASN A 210 -0.41 -0.02 16.17
CA ASN A 210 -1.06 -1.32 16.32
C ASN A 210 -2.55 -1.34 15.95
N ARG A 211 -3.03 -0.39 15.12
CA ARG A 211 -4.48 -0.28 14.84
C ARG A 211 -5.05 -1.55 14.21
N PHE A 212 -4.33 -2.18 13.29
CA PHE A 212 -4.67 -3.49 12.76
C PHE A 212 -4.89 -4.55 13.86
N SER A 213 -3.93 -4.75 14.76
CA SER A 213 -4.02 -5.80 15.79
C SER A 213 -5.05 -5.50 16.87
N ILE A 214 -5.24 -4.22 17.21
CA ILE A 214 -6.29 -3.80 18.16
C ILE A 214 -7.67 -4.09 17.56
N ASP A 215 -7.89 -3.66 16.31
CA ASP A 215 -9.16 -3.86 15.59
C ASP A 215 -9.49 -5.36 15.44
N LEU A 216 -8.49 -6.19 15.10
CA LEU A 216 -8.65 -7.64 15.06
C LEU A 216 -8.97 -8.25 16.42
N GLY A 217 -8.28 -7.83 17.48
CA GLY A 217 -8.54 -8.32 18.84
C GLY A 217 -9.94 -7.95 19.34
N ASP A 218 -10.37 -6.71 19.08
CA ASP A 218 -11.71 -6.23 19.43
C ASP A 218 -12.79 -7.02 18.68
N TYR A 219 -12.60 -7.28 17.37
CA TYR A 219 -13.49 -8.14 16.58
C TYR A 219 -13.61 -9.55 17.15
N ILE A 220 -12.48 -10.22 17.40
CA ILE A 220 -12.45 -11.60 17.90
C ILE A 220 -13.21 -11.72 19.22
N LYS A 221 -12.97 -10.78 20.15
CA LYS A 221 -13.63 -10.74 21.45
C LYS A 221 -15.12 -10.46 21.33
N ALA A 222 -15.51 -9.50 20.49
CA ALA A 222 -16.92 -9.16 20.29
C ALA A 222 -17.71 -10.31 19.65
N ALA A 223 -17.08 -11.02 18.71
CA ALA A 223 -17.67 -12.15 18.00
C ALA A 223 -17.55 -13.51 18.75
N LYS A 224 -16.86 -13.56 19.90
CA LYS A 224 -16.56 -14.78 20.68
C LYS A 224 -15.86 -15.87 19.85
N LYS A 225 -14.86 -15.46 19.06
CA LYS A 225 -14.12 -16.31 18.12
C LYS A 225 -12.69 -16.65 18.57
N GLU A 226 -12.44 -16.64 19.88
CA GLU A 226 -11.11 -16.85 20.46
C GLU A 226 -10.50 -18.22 20.12
N ASN A 227 -11.33 -19.22 19.84
CA ASN A 227 -10.91 -20.57 19.47
C ASN A 227 -10.91 -20.83 17.95
N ALA A 228 -11.34 -19.86 17.13
CA ALA A 228 -11.33 -19.99 15.68
C ALA A 228 -9.91 -19.80 15.14
N PRO A 229 -9.56 -20.40 13.98
CA PRO A 229 -8.27 -20.17 13.34
C PRO A 229 -8.05 -18.67 13.07
N LEU A 230 -6.82 -18.19 13.34
CA LEU A 230 -6.48 -16.77 13.18
C LEU A 230 -6.75 -16.27 11.74
N GLU A 231 -6.37 -17.05 10.75
CA GLU A 231 -6.60 -16.76 9.33
C GLU A 231 -8.09 -16.51 9.03
N SER A 232 -8.97 -17.38 9.54
CA SER A 232 -10.42 -17.22 9.39
C SER A 232 -10.91 -15.89 9.99
N ASN A 233 -10.44 -15.53 11.19
CA ASN A 233 -10.80 -14.26 11.83
C ASN A 233 -10.32 -13.04 11.02
N ILE A 234 -9.11 -13.11 10.46
CA ILE A 234 -8.55 -12.07 9.61
C ILE A 234 -9.39 -11.90 8.33
N HIS A 235 -9.73 -13.01 7.67
CA HIS A 235 -10.52 -12.98 6.44
C HIS A 235 -11.92 -12.40 6.67
N GLU A 236 -12.60 -12.84 7.72
CA GLU A 236 -13.94 -12.35 8.05
C GLU A 236 -13.94 -10.86 8.38
N LEU A 237 -12.98 -10.39 9.20
CA LEU A 237 -12.82 -8.97 9.49
C LEU A 237 -12.51 -8.17 8.22
N GLY A 238 -11.62 -8.69 7.38
CA GLY A 238 -11.24 -8.06 6.12
C GLY A 238 -12.41 -7.91 5.15
N VAL A 239 -13.29 -8.92 5.08
CA VAL A 239 -14.52 -8.89 4.27
C VAL A 239 -15.54 -7.93 4.86
N LEU A 240 -15.68 -7.89 6.19
CA LEU A 240 -16.56 -6.94 6.88
C LEU A 240 -16.18 -5.50 6.50
N HIS A 241 -14.92 -5.11 6.68
CA HIS A 241 -14.44 -3.78 6.32
C HIS A 241 -14.53 -3.50 4.82
N ARG A 242 -14.32 -4.52 3.98
CA ARG A 242 -14.49 -4.37 2.53
C ARG A 242 -15.92 -3.95 2.19
N ASN A 243 -16.91 -4.58 2.80
CA ASN A 243 -18.33 -4.26 2.56
C ASN A 243 -18.75 -2.91 3.15
N GLU A 244 -18.04 -2.41 4.17
CA GLU A 244 -18.29 -1.06 4.72
C GLU A 244 -17.71 0.06 3.86
N ILE A 245 -16.64 -0.22 3.11
CA ILE A 245 -15.87 0.78 2.35
C ILE A 245 -16.27 0.85 0.88
N PHE A 246 -16.71 -0.27 0.30
CA PHE A 246 -17.06 -0.44 -1.12
C PHE A 246 -18.54 -0.75 -1.31
#